data_AF-A0A1A8V2Z1-F1
#
_entry.id   AF-A0A1A8V2Z1-F1
#
_cell.length_a   1.000
_cell.length_b   1.000
_cell.length_c   1.000
_cell.angle_alpha   90.00
_cell.angle_beta   90.00
_cell.angle_gamma   90.00
#
_symmetry.space_group_name_H-M   'P 1'
#
loop_
_entity.id
_entity.type
_entity.pdbx_description
1 polymer ?
#
loop_
_entity_poly.entity_id
_entity_poly.type
_entity_poly.pdbx_seq_one_letter_code
_entity_poly.pdbx_strand_id
1 'polypeptide(L)'
;WGEIWENAVYLVCNYSPKGNWIGEAPYQHGRPCSQCPPSYGGGCRNNLCYKDSQRSETEDMNEVEKPQVPLSPRTTSKPVPKLPKKPASKPFTPKPASPRTTSPKSQSNPYLAHNIKCETKLRDKCKGVTCNRHKCPAFCLHEKGQVWGTGTYDAQSSICRAAIHAGVIGNGGGLVDVTRTDKSPFFVRSTKNGVESLSKYKSGNSFVVAKVEELTADCYTTVAEICPFKRPYSHCPRVSCPANCKSQPSYWSPVIGNNIYADISSICKAAVHAGVIKADGGFVDVLPLERRRSYTGVLKNGVQSESKSNTEGGSFRLFAVKM
;
A
#
# COMPACT_ATOMS: atom_id res chain seq x y z
N TRP A 1 13.05 31.75 -36.41
CA TRP A 1 12.24 31.58 -35.19
C TRP A 1 10.87 32.14 -35.48
N GLY A 2 9.84 31.30 -35.48
CA GLY A 2 8.48 31.69 -35.85
C GLY A 2 7.82 30.62 -36.71
N GLU A 3 7.64 29.42 -36.17
CA GLU A 3 6.69 28.48 -36.76
C GLU A 3 5.29 28.93 -36.35
N ILE A 4 4.42 29.12 -37.34
CA ILE A 4 3.03 29.53 -37.14
C ILE A 4 2.21 28.25 -36.98
N TRP A 5 1.50 28.13 -35.86
CA TRP A 5 0.65 26.98 -35.56
C TRP A 5 -0.80 27.37 -35.81
N GLU A 6 -1.36 26.97 -36.96
CA GLU A 6 -2.72 27.37 -37.39
C GLU A 6 -3.83 26.80 -36.50
N ASN A 7 -3.57 25.71 -35.77
CA ASN A 7 -4.53 25.06 -34.87
C ASN A 7 -3.88 24.76 -33.50
N ALA A 8 -3.63 25.81 -32.72
CA ALA A 8 -3.04 25.69 -31.39
C ALA A 8 -4.05 25.98 -30.27
N VAL A 9 -3.95 25.23 -29.17
CA VAL A 9 -4.65 25.51 -27.92
C VAL A 9 -3.63 26.05 -26.92
N TYR A 10 -3.83 27.28 -26.47
CA TYR A 10 -2.97 27.93 -25.49
C TYR A 10 -3.66 27.96 -24.12
N LEU A 11 -3.05 27.29 -23.14
CA LEU A 11 -3.54 27.23 -21.76
C LEU A 11 -2.61 28.01 -20.86
N VAL A 12 -3.18 28.96 -20.10
CA VAL A 12 -2.45 29.76 -19.11
C VAL A 12 -3.06 29.53 -17.74
N CYS A 13 -2.21 29.26 -16.75
CA CYS A 13 -2.61 29.20 -15.34
C CYS A 13 -1.96 30.36 -14.58
N ASN A 14 -2.79 31.13 -13.88
CA ASN A 14 -2.34 32.19 -12.98
C ASN A 14 -2.33 31.67 -11.55
N TYR A 15 -1.26 31.97 -10.80
CA TYR A 15 -1.06 31.50 -9.43
C TYR A 15 -0.91 32.67 -8.46
N SER A 16 -1.43 32.51 -7.25
CA SER A 16 -1.29 33.47 -6.15
C SER A 16 -0.99 32.73 -4.83
N PRO A 17 -0.04 33.22 -4.00
CA PRO A 17 0.83 34.39 -4.22
C PRO A 17 1.94 34.12 -5.25
N LYS A 18 2.66 35.17 -5.65
CA LYS A 18 3.80 35.05 -6.59
C LYS A 18 4.90 34.16 -6.00
N GLY A 19 5.42 33.23 -6.80
CA GLY A 19 6.52 32.34 -6.45
C GLY A 19 7.70 32.47 -7.41
N ASN A 20 8.54 31.42 -7.48
CA ASN A 20 9.72 31.34 -8.35
C ASN A 20 10.75 32.47 -8.12
N TRP A 21 10.98 32.84 -6.86
CA TRP A 21 12.00 33.80 -6.48
C TRP A 21 13.41 33.18 -6.58
N ILE A 22 14.37 33.92 -7.12
CA ILE A 22 15.76 33.48 -7.22
C ILE A 22 16.31 33.29 -5.80
N GLY A 23 16.82 32.09 -5.51
CA GLY A 23 17.41 31.76 -4.21
C GLY A 23 16.42 31.30 -3.14
N GLU A 24 15.10 31.32 -3.42
CA GLU A 24 14.10 30.75 -2.52
C GLU A 24 13.63 29.38 -3.02
N ALA A 25 13.53 28.43 -2.09
CA ALA A 25 12.94 27.14 -2.40
C ALA A 25 11.41 27.30 -2.57
N PRO A 26 10.77 26.66 -3.56
CA PRO A 26 9.32 26.69 -3.72
C PRO A 26 8.54 26.17 -2.51
N TYR A 27 9.20 25.39 -1.66
CA TYR A 27 8.69 24.87 -0.39
C TYR A 27 9.85 24.60 0.57
N GLN A 28 9.54 24.48 1.86
CA GLN A 28 10.51 24.07 2.88
C GLN A 28 10.54 22.54 3.00
N HIS A 29 11.74 21.96 3.03
CA HIS A 29 11.90 20.51 3.20
C HIS A 29 11.58 20.10 4.64
N GLY A 30 10.75 19.08 4.82
CA GLY A 30 10.36 18.59 6.13
C GLY A 30 9.15 17.68 6.07
N ARG A 31 8.62 17.31 7.24
CA ARG A 31 7.39 16.50 7.31
C ARG A 31 6.19 17.28 6.79
N PRO A 32 5.28 16.64 6.02
CA PRO A 32 4.07 17.29 5.55
C PRO A 32 3.31 17.97 6.69
N CYS A 33 2.80 19.17 6.44
CA CYS A 33 2.03 19.97 7.38
C CYS A 33 2.69 20.34 8.72
N SER A 34 3.99 20.06 8.91
CA SER A 34 4.71 20.37 10.15
C SER A 34 4.83 21.88 10.44
N GLN A 35 4.72 22.72 9.40
CA GLN A 35 4.79 24.18 9.49
C GLN A 35 3.65 24.84 8.72
N CYS A 36 2.42 24.32 8.83
CA CYS A 36 1.28 24.96 8.20
C CYS A 36 1.07 26.39 8.72
N PRO A 37 0.97 27.40 7.83
CA PRO A 37 0.81 28.77 8.27
C PRO A 37 -0.54 28.97 8.99
N PRO A 38 -0.62 29.86 10.01
CA PRO A 38 -1.87 30.16 10.70
C PRO A 38 -3.01 30.63 9.79
N SER A 39 -2.67 31.25 8.64
CA SER A 39 -3.64 31.67 7.62
C SER A 39 -4.46 30.51 7.03
N TYR A 40 -3.90 29.29 7.04
CA TYR A 40 -4.55 28.05 6.59
C TYR A 40 -5.18 27.26 7.75
N GLY A 41 -5.42 27.89 8.91
CA GLY A 41 -6.19 27.27 10.00
C GLY A 41 -5.52 26.07 10.69
N GLY A 42 -4.23 25.81 10.42
CA GLY A 42 -3.45 24.73 11.04
C GLY A 42 -3.91 23.31 10.68
N GLY A 43 -4.88 23.15 9.78
CA GLY A 43 -5.39 21.86 9.36
C GLY A 43 -4.47 21.20 8.33
N CYS A 44 -4.40 19.86 8.36
CA CYS A 44 -3.69 19.06 7.37
C CYS A 44 -4.64 18.09 6.70
N ARG A 45 -4.72 18.13 5.38
CA ARG A 45 -5.50 17.20 4.58
C ARG A 45 -4.71 16.77 3.36
N ASN A 46 -4.52 15.45 3.19
CA ASN A 46 -3.76 14.88 2.08
C ASN A 46 -2.37 15.54 1.87
N ASN A 47 -1.62 15.74 2.96
CA ASN A 47 -0.30 16.39 2.97
C ASN A 47 -0.29 17.88 2.59
N LEU A 48 -1.46 18.53 2.52
CA LEU A 48 -1.60 19.96 2.23
C LEU A 48 -2.20 20.70 3.43
N CYS A 49 -1.71 21.92 3.65
CA CYS A 49 -2.26 22.83 4.65
C CYS A 49 -3.63 23.33 4.18
N TYR A 50 -4.65 23.17 5.02
CA TYR A 50 -6.03 23.42 4.64
C TYR A 50 -6.82 24.05 5.80
N LYS A 51 -7.66 25.04 5.47
CA LYS A 51 -8.56 25.73 6.40
C LYS A 51 -10.00 25.34 6.13
N ASP A 52 -10.68 24.77 7.12
CA ASP A 52 -12.14 24.66 7.10
C ASP A 52 -12.76 26.05 7.27
N SER A 53 -12.94 26.77 6.16
CA SER A 53 -13.75 27.98 6.13
C SER A 53 -14.98 27.68 5.28
N GLN A 54 -16.17 27.75 5.88
CA GLN A 54 -17.43 27.87 5.12
C GLN A 54 -17.48 29.22 4.38
N ARG A 55 -16.67 29.37 3.34
CA ARG A 55 -16.88 30.39 2.32
C ARG A 55 -17.39 29.68 1.09
N SER A 56 -18.62 29.99 0.72
CA SER A 56 -19.13 29.77 -0.63
C SER A 56 -18.06 30.26 -1.60
N GLU A 57 -17.56 29.36 -2.46
CA GLU A 57 -16.86 29.76 -3.66
C GLU A 57 -17.79 30.74 -4.38
N THR A 58 -17.40 32.02 -4.46
CA THR A 58 -18.04 32.93 -5.40
C THR A 58 -17.77 32.38 -6.79
N GLU A 59 -18.84 32.03 -7.52
CA GLU A 59 -18.84 31.44 -8.87
C GLU A 59 -18.25 32.37 -9.95
N ASP A 60 -17.32 33.26 -9.61
CA ASP A 60 -16.89 34.37 -10.48
C ASP A 60 -15.45 34.21 -11.01
N MET A 61 -14.87 33.00 -10.97
CA MET A 61 -13.51 32.75 -11.49
C MET A 61 -13.37 31.55 -12.43
N ASN A 62 -14.48 30.96 -12.85
CA ASN A 62 -14.48 29.90 -13.88
C ASN A 62 -15.56 30.16 -14.93
N GLU A 63 -15.53 31.33 -15.57
CA GLU A 63 -16.33 31.55 -16.76
C GLU A 63 -15.55 31.05 -17.99
N VAL A 64 -15.97 29.90 -18.52
CA VAL A 64 -15.59 29.45 -19.87
C VAL A 64 -16.71 29.89 -20.80
N GLU A 65 -16.42 30.84 -21.69
CA GLU A 65 -17.36 31.34 -22.68
C GLU A 65 -17.78 30.20 -23.64
N LYS A 66 -19.08 29.87 -23.67
CA LYS A 66 -19.63 28.82 -24.53
C LYS A 66 -20.31 29.42 -25.77
N PRO A 67 -20.18 28.80 -26.97
CA PRO A 67 -20.92 29.23 -28.15
C PRO A 67 -22.44 29.10 -27.97
N GLN A 68 -23.18 30.14 -28.38
CA GLN A 68 -24.65 30.20 -28.31
C GLN A 68 -25.32 29.34 -29.39
N VAL A 69 -26.38 28.61 -29.02
CA VAL A 69 -27.31 27.95 -29.94
C VAL A 69 -28.75 28.33 -29.57
N PRO A 70 -29.67 28.58 -30.53
CA PRO A 70 -30.97 29.19 -30.25
C PRO A 70 -31.96 28.26 -29.52
N LEU A 71 -32.80 28.88 -28.67
CA LEU A 71 -33.86 28.24 -27.87
C LEU A 71 -35.13 27.95 -28.68
N SER A 72 -35.91 26.96 -28.24
CA SER A 72 -37.30 26.70 -28.65
C SER A 72 -38.20 26.38 -27.44
N PRO A 73 -39.53 26.56 -27.56
CA PRO A 73 -40.34 27.08 -26.46
C PRO A 73 -40.95 26.05 -25.49
N ARG A 74 -41.25 26.63 -24.34
CA ARG A 74 -41.84 26.15 -23.08
C ARG A 74 -43.24 25.55 -23.25
N THR A 75 -43.54 24.43 -22.58
CA THR A 75 -44.90 24.13 -22.08
C THR A 75 -44.86 23.34 -20.76
N THR A 76 -45.95 23.49 -20.01
CA THR A 76 -46.09 23.47 -18.55
C THR A 76 -46.45 22.12 -17.93
N SER A 77 -46.17 22.01 -16.63
CA SER A 77 -46.43 20.95 -15.65
C SER A 77 -47.87 20.49 -15.44
N LYS A 78 -48.08 19.21 -15.07
CA LYS A 78 -48.91 18.64 -13.95
C LYS A 78 -49.07 17.08 -14.10
N PRO A 79 -49.65 16.31 -13.15
CA PRO A 79 -49.03 15.74 -11.94
C PRO A 79 -49.06 14.19 -11.87
N VAL A 80 -48.35 13.64 -10.88
CA VAL A 80 -48.11 12.21 -10.61
C VAL A 80 -49.33 11.50 -9.95
N PRO A 81 -49.74 10.28 -10.39
CA PRO A 81 -50.68 9.42 -9.67
C PRO A 81 -50.02 8.50 -8.62
N LYS A 82 -50.78 8.21 -7.54
CA LYS A 82 -50.41 7.38 -6.37
C LYS A 82 -50.86 5.90 -6.47
N LEU A 83 -50.09 5.04 -5.78
CA LEU A 83 -50.41 3.73 -5.13
C LEU A 83 -50.61 2.48 -6.03
N PRO A 84 -50.45 1.21 -5.52
CA PRO A 84 -50.61 0.76 -4.12
C PRO A 84 -49.51 -0.13 -3.48
N LYS A 85 -49.69 -0.25 -2.15
CA LYS A 85 -48.94 -1.01 -1.14
C LYS A 85 -48.93 -2.53 -1.39
N LYS A 86 -47.84 -3.21 -1.01
CA LYS A 86 -47.82 -4.67 -0.76
C LYS A 86 -47.67 -4.97 0.75
N PRO A 87 -48.29 -6.05 1.26
CA PRO A 87 -48.47 -6.28 2.69
C PRO A 87 -47.35 -7.06 3.38
N ALA A 88 -47.49 -7.11 4.71
CA ALA A 88 -46.50 -7.41 5.73
C ALA A 88 -46.02 -8.87 5.84
N SER A 89 -44.89 -8.94 6.56
CA SER A 89 -44.13 -10.05 7.12
C SER A 89 -44.94 -11.23 7.70
N LYS A 90 -44.43 -12.45 7.46
CA LYS A 90 -44.68 -13.64 8.29
C LYS A 90 -43.36 -14.16 8.91
N PRO A 91 -43.41 -14.80 10.09
CA PRO A 91 -42.23 -15.12 10.90
C PRO A 91 -41.53 -16.41 10.42
N PHE A 92 -40.20 -16.40 10.41
CA PHE A 92 -39.38 -17.58 10.13
C PHE A 92 -39.14 -18.37 11.43
N THR A 93 -39.59 -19.63 11.46
CA THR A 93 -39.28 -20.58 12.54
C THR A 93 -37.87 -21.18 12.34
N PRO A 94 -37.12 -21.43 13.42
CA PRO A 94 -35.73 -21.92 13.34
C PRO A 94 -35.67 -23.43 13.10
N LYS A 95 -34.91 -23.86 12.10
CA LYS A 95 -34.64 -25.28 11.79
C LYS A 95 -33.31 -25.71 12.47
N PRO A 96 -33.17 -26.97 12.94
CA PRO A 96 -32.05 -27.38 13.80
C PRO A 96 -30.68 -27.38 13.11
N ALA A 97 -29.65 -27.03 13.88
CA ALA A 97 -28.26 -26.94 13.48
C ALA A 97 -27.68 -28.32 13.12
N SER A 98 -27.20 -28.46 11.88
CA SER A 98 -26.27 -29.52 11.50
C SER A 98 -24.85 -29.16 11.97
N PRO A 99 -24.00 -30.12 12.38
CA PRO A 99 -22.74 -29.83 13.05
C PRO A 99 -21.78 -29.05 12.15
N ARG A 100 -21.40 -27.85 12.61
CA ARG A 100 -20.26 -27.10 12.07
C ARG A 100 -19.02 -27.97 12.18
N THR A 101 -18.57 -28.52 11.05
CA THR A 101 -17.19 -28.95 10.90
C THR A 101 -16.33 -27.74 11.18
N THR A 102 -15.55 -27.82 12.26
CA THR A 102 -14.60 -26.81 12.69
C THR A 102 -13.62 -26.55 11.55
N SER A 103 -13.77 -25.41 10.89
CA SER A 103 -12.71 -24.87 10.04
C SER A 103 -11.46 -24.72 10.92
N PRO A 104 -10.31 -25.33 10.55
CA PRO A 104 -9.12 -25.25 11.37
C PRO A 104 -8.72 -23.78 11.45
N LYS A 105 -8.64 -23.26 12.69
CA LYS A 105 -8.09 -21.95 13.00
C LYS A 105 -6.73 -21.85 12.30
N SER A 106 -6.66 -21.09 11.22
CA SER A 106 -5.41 -20.70 10.58
C SER A 106 -4.57 -19.96 11.62
N GLN A 107 -3.64 -20.66 12.27
CA GLN A 107 -2.60 -20.04 13.07
C GLN A 107 -1.90 -19.00 12.18
N SER A 108 -2.20 -17.72 12.40
CA SER A 108 -1.63 -16.67 11.55
C SER A 108 -0.14 -16.61 11.84
N ASN A 109 0.68 -16.97 10.86
CA ASN A 109 2.13 -16.92 10.95
C ASN A 109 2.55 -15.50 11.40
N PRO A 110 3.29 -15.34 12.52
CA PRO A 110 3.64 -14.01 13.03
C PRO A 110 4.76 -13.32 12.24
N TYR A 111 5.30 -14.00 11.23
CA TYR A 111 6.41 -13.53 10.38
C TYR A 111 5.92 -13.31 8.95
N LEU A 112 6.35 -12.20 8.32
CA LEU A 112 6.10 -11.93 6.90
C LEU A 112 7.05 -12.75 6.03
N ALA A 113 8.32 -12.81 6.41
CA ALA A 113 9.33 -13.59 5.71
C ALA A 113 9.14 -15.09 5.95
N HIS A 114 8.98 -15.85 4.87
CA HIS A 114 8.86 -17.30 4.93
C HIS A 114 10.20 -17.99 4.65
N ASN A 115 10.64 -18.86 5.56
CA ASN A 115 11.80 -19.71 5.31
C ASN A 115 11.46 -20.76 4.26
N ILE A 116 12.29 -20.83 3.22
CA ILE A 116 12.11 -21.75 2.10
C ILE A 116 13.38 -22.55 1.85
N LYS A 117 13.25 -23.65 1.11
CA LYS A 117 14.40 -24.42 0.62
C LYS A 117 14.80 -23.93 -0.77
N CYS A 118 16.03 -24.19 -1.21
CA CYS A 118 16.53 -23.71 -2.50
C CYS A 118 15.67 -24.17 -3.70
N GLU A 119 15.12 -25.36 -3.66
CA GLU A 119 14.26 -25.95 -4.70
C GLU A 119 12.82 -25.40 -4.69
N THR A 120 12.45 -24.58 -3.70
CA THR A 120 11.09 -24.08 -3.54
C THR A 120 10.70 -23.22 -4.73
N LYS A 121 9.62 -23.62 -5.42
CA LYS A 121 9.04 -22.87 -6.53
C LYS A 121 7.97 -21.92 -6.03
N LEU A 122 7.75 -20.82 -6.75
CA LEU A 122 6.70 -19.87 -6.39
C LEU A 122 5.30 -20.50 -6.43
N ARG A 123 5.04 -21.42 -7.36
CA ARG A 123 3.76 -22.12 -7.44
C ARG A 123 3.43 -22.94 -6.19
N ASP A 124 4.43 -23.49 -5.50
CA ASP A 124 4.22 -24.54 -4.50
C ASP A 124 3.81 -23.99 -3.14
N LYS A 125 4.51 -22.96 -2.65
CA LYS A 125 4.30 -22.42 -1.29
C LYS A 125 3.44 -21.18 -1.22
N CYS A 126 3.13 -20.56 -2.36
CA CYS A 126 2.72 -19.16 -2.33
C CYS A 126 1.24 -18.94 -2.59
N LYS A 127 0.47 -18.91 -1.49
CA LYS A 127 -0.98 -18.65 -1.47
C LYS A 127 -1.27 -17.44 -0.60
N GLY A 128 -2.03 -16.47 -1.13
CA GLY A 128 -2.46 -15.27 -0.42
C GLY A 128 -1.48 -14.09 -0.43
N VAL A 129 -1.88 -12.99 0.19
CA VAL A 129 -1.20 -11.68 0.13
C VAL A 129 0.07 -11.57 0.98
N THR A 130 0.29 -12.49 1.92
CA THR A 130 1.47 -12.48 2.82
C THR A 130 2.67 -13.20 2.23
N CYS A 131 2.54 -13.82 1.06
CA CYS A 131 3.61 -14.60 0.44
C CYS A 131 4.41 -13.76 -0.56
N ASN A 132 4.96 -12.66 -0.05
CA ASN A 132 5.73 -11.73 -0.88
C ASN A 132 7.20 -11.72 -0.48
N ARG A 133 7.56 -12.11 0.74
CA ARG A 133 8.93 -12.11 1.25
C ARG A 133 9.40 -13.50 1.62
N HIS A 134 10.58 -13.89 1.15
CA HIS A 134 11.17 -15.20 1.39
C HIS A 134 12.59 -15.10 1.93
N LYS A 135 12.93 -15.96 2.90
CA LYS A 135 14.30 -16.15 3.37
C LYS A 135 14.91 -17.37 2.69
N CYS A 136 15.85 -17.11 1.79
CA CYS A 136 16.63 -18.12 1.10
C CYS A 136 17.84 -18.53 1.95
N PRO A 137 18.10 -19.84 2.09
CA PRO A 137 19.31 -20.34 2.73
C PRO A 137 20.53 -20.09 1.84
N ALA A 138 21.72 -20.27 2.42
CA ALA A 138 22.96 -20.24 1.66
C ALA A 138 23.09 -21.46 0.73
N PHE A 139 24.02 -21.37 -0.22
CA PHE A 139 24.45 -22.44 -1.12
C PHE A 139 23.40 -22.90 -2.15
N CYS A 140 22.47 -22.02 -2.53
CA CYS A 140 21.47 -22.35 -3.55
C CYS A 140 21.98 -22.33 -5.00
N LEU A 141 23.22 -21.87 -5.27
CA LEU A 141 23.73 -21.68 -6.64
C LEU A 141 23.68 -22.96 -7.50
N HIS A 142 24.13 -24.09 -6.94
CA HIS A 142 24.27 -25.37 -7.65
C HIS A 142 23.11 -26.35 -7.36
N GLU A 143 22.06 -25.88 -6.70
CA GLU A 143 20.91 -26.72 -6.34
C GLU A 143 20.05 -27.07 -7.56
N LYS A 144 19.37 -28.21 -7.52
CA LYS A 144 18.64 -28.79 -8.68
C LYS A 144 17.45 -27.95 -9.18
N GLY A 145 17.11 -26.85 -8.54
CA GLY A 145 15.94 -26.02 -8.87
C GLY A 145 16.08 -25.28 -10.21
N GLN A 146 15.32 -25.66 -11.23
CA GLN A 146 15.36 -24.96 -12.52
C GLN A 146 14.94 -23.49 -12.41
N VAL A 147 15.50 -22.66 -13.28
CA VAL A 147 15.12 -21.25 -13.47
C VAL A 147 14.70 -21.08 -14.92
N TRP A 148 13.53 -20.51 -15.16
CA TRP A 148 13.00 -20.27 -16.50
C TRP A 148 12.78 -18.77 -16.68
N GLY A 149 13.47 -18.16 -17.65
CA GLY A 149 13.35 -16.73 -17.93
C GLY A 149 14.46 -15.86 -17.35
N THR A 150 14.37 -14.57 -17.66
CA THR A 150 15.36 -13.54 -17.35
C THR A 150 14.63 -12.23 -17.09
N GLY A 151 14.88 -11.59 -15.94
CA GLY A 151 14.13 -10.41 -15.49
C GLY A 151 12.75 -10.79 -14.96
N THR A 152 11.98 -11.48 -15.79
CA THR A 152 10.70 -12.11 -15.45
C THR A 152 10.84 -13.63 -15.51
N TYR A 153 10.44 -14.31 -14.44
CA TYR A 153 10.65 -15.75 -14.25
C TYR A 153 9.32 -16.51 -14.22
N ASP A 154 9.30 -17.73 -14.75
CA ASP A 154 8.10 -18.59 -14.68
C ASP A 154 7.87 -19.04 -13.24
N ALA A 155 6.61 -19.08 -12.77
CA ALA A 155 6.25 -19.50 -11.41
C ALA A 155 6.70 -20.93 -11.02
N GLN A 156 7.12 -21.76 -11.97
CA GLN A 156 7.75 -23.06 -11.74
C GLN A 156 9.27 -22.96 -11.44
N SER A 157 9.84 -21.76 -11.51
CA SER A 157 11.24 -21.51 -11.18
C SER A 157 11.48 -21.52 -9.68
N SER A 158 12.68 -21.95 -9.26
CA SER A 158 13.16 -21.77 -7.89
C SER A 158 13.25 -20.28 -7.55
N ILE A 159 12.66 -19.87 -6.43
CA ILE A 159 12.69 -18.47 -5.96
C ILE A 159 14.13 -18.04 -5.67
N CYS A 160 14.88 -18.87 -4.95
CA CYS A 160 16.24 -18.53 -4.53
C CYS A 160 17.23 -18.52 -5.70
N ARG A 161 17.14 -19.46 -6.63
CA ARG A 161 18.00 -19.45 -7.82
C ARG A 161 17.63 -18.34 -8.79
N ALA A 162 16.35 -17.99 -8.93
CA ALA A 162 15.94 -16.80 -9.69
C ALA A 162 16.48 -15.51 -9.06
N ALA A 163 16.49 -15.41 -7.72
CA ALA A 163 17.05 -14.28 -6.99
C ALA A 163 18.58 -14.15 -7.18
N ILE A 164 19.31 -15.27 -7.14
CA ILE A 164 20.74 -15.30 -7.46
C ILE A 164 20.97 -14.91 -8.92
N HIS A 165 20.25 -15.51 -9.86
CA HIS A 165 20.32 -15.19 -11.29
C HIS A 165 20.10 -13.69 -11.54
N ALA A 166 19.13 -13.08 -10.86
CA ALA A 166 18.83 -11.65 -10.95
C ALA A 166 19.87 -10.75 -10.26
N GLY A 167 20.79 -11.29 -9.45
CA GLY A 167 21.73 -10.52 -8.64
C GLY A 167 21.08 -9.83 -7.43
N VAL A 168 19.90 -10.30 -7.03
CA VAL A 168 19.17 -9.80 -5.86
C VAL A 168 19.84 -10.29 -4.57
N ILE A 169 20.26 -11.55 -4.54
CA ILE A 169 21.05 -12.15 -3.45
C ILE A 169 22.27 -12.87 -4.02
N GLY A 170 23.30 -13.06 -3.18
CA GLY A 170 24.44 -13.93 -3.51
C GLY A 170 24.21 -15.38 -3.08
N ASN A 171 25.24 -16.22 -3.24
CA ASN A 171 25.21 -17.61 -2.76
C ASN A 171 25.22 -17.73 -1.22
N GLY A 172 25.42 -16.63 -0.49
CA GLY A 172 25.23 -16.57 0.97
C GLY A 172 23.77 -16.63 1.43
N GLY A 173 22.81 -16.61 0.49
CA GLY A 173 21.38 -16.54 0.81
C GLY A 173 20.94 -15.12 1.16
N GLY A 174 19.78 -15.00 1.80
CA GLY A 174 19.24 -13.70 2.21
C GLY A 174 17.74 -13.58 2.00
N LEU A 175 17.24 -12.35 2.12
CA LEU A 175 15.84 -12.03 1.90
C LEU A 175 15.60 -11.61 0.46
N VAL A 176 14.47 -12.05 -0.09
CA VAL A 176 14.01 -11.69 -1.42
C VAL A 176 12.53 -11.35 -1.36
N ASP A 177 12.16 -10.23 -1.98
CA ASP A 177 10.77 -9.92 -2.27
C ASP A 177 10.39 -10.44 -3.66
N VAL A 178 9.18 -10.97 -3.76
CA VAL A 178 8.61 -11.58 -4.96
C VAL A 178 7.32 -10.86 -5.33
N THR A 179 7.24 -10.48 -6.59
CA THR A 179 6.12 -9.76 -7.22
C THR A 179 5.55 -10.67 -8.29
N ARG A 180 4.36 -11.24 -8.09
CA ARG A 180 3.61 -11.94 -9.14
C ARG A 180 3.15 -10.96 -10.23
N THR A 181 3.64 -11.15 -11.43
CA THR A 181 3.29 -10.33 -12.60
C THR A 181 2.24 -11.05 -13.45
N ASP A 182 1.75 -10.34 -14.47
CA ASP A 182 0.83 -10.91 -15.45
C ASP A 182 1.44 -12.10 -16.19
N LYS A 183 0.63 -12.87 -16.91
CA LYS A 183 1.14 -13.99 -17.69
C LYS A 183 2.13 -13.50 -18.73
N SER A 184 3.35 -14.01 -18.68
CA SER A 184 4.33 -13.77 -19.73
C SER A 184 4.06 -14.72 -20.89
N PRO A 185 4.12 -14.25 -22.16
CA PRO A 185 3.86 -15.09 -23.33
C PRO A 185 4.97 -16.13 -23.57
N PHE A 186 6.21 -15.80 -23.19
CA PHE A 186 7.38 -16.66 -23.28
C PHE A 186 8.43 -16.23 -22.25
N PHE A 187 9.46 -17.07 -22.08
CA PHE A 187 10.59 -16.84 -21.18
C PHE A 187 11.89 -17.05 -21.93
N VAL A 188 12.84 -16.13 -21.76
CA VAL A 188 14.12 -16.12 -22.49
C VAL A 188 15.24 -16.66 -21.60
N ARG A 189 16.04 -17.58 -22.15
CA ARG A 189 17.24 -18.12 -21.50
C ARG A 189 18.33 -17.06 -21.37
N SER A 190 19.05 -17.05 -20.26
CA SER A 190 20.34 -16.37 -20.13
C SER A 190 21.16 -16.98 -19.00
N THR A 191 22.45 -16.64 -18.97
CA THR A 191 23.34 -17.01 -17.86
C THR A 191 23.76 -15.75 -17.15
N LYS A 192 23.38 -15.62 -15.87
CA LYS A 192 23.72 -14.48 -15.02
C LYS A 192 24.08 -14.96 -13.62
N ASN A 193 25.10 -14.34 -13.02
CA ASN A 193 25.52 -14.61 -11.64
C ASN A 193 25.75 -16.10 -11.34
N GLY A 194 26.33 -16.84 -12.29
CA GLY A 194 26.61 -18.28 -12.17
C GLY A 194 25.38 -19.20 -12.26
N VAL A 195 24.19 -18.66 -12.54
CA VAL A 195 22.97 -19.42 -12.80
C VAL A 195 22.64 -19.35 -14.28
N GLU A 196 22.38 -20.49 -14.89
CA GLU A 196 21.77 -20.57 -16.23
C GLU A 196 20.25 -20.74 -16.11
N SER A 197 19.50 -19.94 -16.86
CA SER A 197 18.06 -20.06 -17.00
C SER A 197 17.66 -20.68 -18.34
N LEU A 198 16.48 -21.27 -18.38
CA LEU A 198 15.92 -21.97 -19.53
C LEU A 198 14.89 -21.13 -20.27
N SER A 199 14.76 -21.36 -21.57
CA SER A 199 13.73 -20.75 -22.41
C SER A 199 12.44 -21.56 -22.39
N LYS A 200 11.29 -20.88 -22.39
CA LYS A 200 9.97 -21.51 -22.48
C LYS A 200 9.08 -20.71 -23.42
N TYR A 201 8.76 -21.31 -24.58
CA TYR A 201 7.94 -20.71 -25.63
C TYR A 201 6.44 -20.97 -25.40
N LYS A 202 5.98 -20.75 -24.17
CA LYS A 202 4.58 -20.93 -23.80
C LYS A 202 4.20 -19.93 -22.72
N SER A 203 2.96 -19.47 -22.79
CA SER A 203 2.43 -18.56 -21.78
C SER A 203 2.39 -19.20 -20.39
N GLY A 204 2.80 -18.43 -19.38
CA GLY A 204 2.93 -18.92 -18.02
C GLY A 204 2.74 -17.81 -16.99
N ASN A 205 2.29 -18.19 -15.79
CA ASN A 205 2.27 -17.26 -14.66
C ASN A 205 3.70 -16.88 -14.33
N SER A 206 3.94 -15.58 -14.14
CA SER A 206 5.28 -15.07 -14.01
C SER A 206 5.48 -14.33 -12.69
N PHE A 207 6.74 -14.09 -12.34
CA PHE A 207 7.11 -13.26 -11.22
C PHE A 207 8.44 -12.56 -11.45
N VAL A 208 8.64 -11.47 -10.73
CA VAL A 208 9.93 -10.78 -10.62
C VAL A 208 10.40 -10.82 -9.16
N VAL A 209 11.70 -10.66 -8.98
CA VAL A 209 12.38 -10.69 -7.68
C VAL A 209 13.05 -9.34 -7.43
N ALA A 210 13.02 -8.88 -6.19
CA ALA A 210 13.62 -7.62 -5.76
C ALA A 210 14.36 -7.76 -4.43
N LYS A 211 15.34 -6.88 -4.22
CA LYS A 211 16.04 -6.78 -2.92
C LYS A 211 15.06 -6.25 -1.88
N VAL A 212 15.14 -6.81 -0.67
CA VAL A 212 14.46 -6.22 0.48
C VAL A 212 15.25 -5.01 0.93
N GLU A 213 14.66 -3.83 0.75
CA GLU A 213 15.24 -2.59 1.25
C GLU A 213 15.09 -2.51 2.78
N GLU A 214 16.05 -1.87 3.43
CA GLU A 214 16.00 -1.56 4.85
C GLU A 214 15.93 -0.05 5.04
N LEU A 215 14.99 0.41 5.86
CA LEU A 215 14.77 1.82 6.15
C LEU A 215 14.87 2.05 7.65
N THR A 216 15.68 3.01 8.07
CA THR A 216 15.66 3.51 9.45
C THR A 216 14.56 4.56 9.56
N ALA A 217 13.52 4.24 10.32
CA ALA A 217 12.39 5.14 10.55
C ALA A 217 12.58 5.94 11.83
N ASP A 218 11.84 7.04 11.95
CA ASP A 218 11.61 7.69 13.24
C ASP A 218 10.29 7.20 13.85
N CYS A 219 9.96 7.66 15.06
CA CYS A 219 8.74 7.24 15.75
C CYS A 219 7.44 7.77 15.14
N TYR A 220 7.52 8.57 14.08
CA TYR A 220 6.38 9.25 13.47
C TYR A 220 6.13 8.78 12.03
N THR A 221 7.11 8.10 11.44
CA THR A 221 7.04 7.53 10.09
C THR A 221 5.82 6.62 9.95
N THR A 222 5.06 6.84 8.89
CA THR A 222 3.81 6.13 8.60
C THR A 222 3.90 5.32 7.31
N VAL A 223 2.99 4.35 7.13
CA VAL A 223 2.94 3.55 5.89
C VAL A 223 2.49 4.38 4.70
N ALA A 224 1.60 5.35 4.93
CA ALA A 224 1.14 6.28 3.90
C ALA A 224 2.30 7.06 3.24
N GLU A 225 3.37 7.34 3.98
CA GLU A 225 4.55 8.06 3.50
C GLU A 225 5.51 7.16 2.72
N ILE A 226 5.85 5.99 3.25
CA ILE A 226 6.98 5.20 2.74
C ILE A 226 6.57 4.10 1.76
N CYS A 227 5.37 3.53 1.89
CA CYS A 227 4.91 2.41 1.07
C CYS A 227 3.37 2.32 1.03
N PRO A 228 2.69 3.37 0.53
CA PRO A 228 1.23 3.37 0.44
C PRO A 228 0.74 2.19 -0.41
N PHE A 229 -0.37 1.58 0.01
CA PHE A 229 -0.92 0.43 -0.71
C PHE A 229 -1.38 0.82 -2.11
N LYS A 230 -0.83 0.14 -3.12
CA LYS A 230 -1.26 0.18 -4.52
C LYS A 230 -1.63 -1.22 -4.98
N ARG A 231 -2.68 -1.32 -5.81
CA ARG A 231 -3.05 -2.59 -6.43
C ARG A 231 -2.01 -2.99 -7.49
N PRO A 232 -1.69 -4.29 -7.65
CA PRO A 232 -2.25 -5.43 -6.90
C PRO A 232 -1.65 -5.64 -5.50
N TYR A 233 -0.45 -5.13 -5.23
CA TYR A 233 0.21 -5.13 -3.92
C TYR A 233 1.36 -4.11 -3.93
N SER A 234 1.87 -3.79 -2.74
CA SER A 234 3.06 -2.95 -2.57
C SER A 234 4.01 -3.63 -1.60
N HIS A 235 5.30 -3.49 -1.86
CA HIS A 235 6.33 -3.93 -0.92
C HIS A 235 6.72 -2.76 -0.03
N CYS A 236 6.86 -3.03 1.25
CA CYS A 236 7.44 -2.08 2.19
C CYS A 236 8.88 -2.49 2.49
N PRO A 237 9.78 -1.52 2.72
CA PRO A 237 11.08 -1.84 3.28
C PRO A 237 10.92 -2.52 4.64
N ARG A 238 11.93 -3.27 5.05
CA ARG A 238 12.08 -3.67 6.44
C ARG A 238 12.44 -2.42 7.24
N VAL A 239 11.64 -2.13 8.27
CA VAL A 239 11.79 -0.89 9.04
C VAL A 239 12.60 -1.18 10.30
N SER A 240 13.63 -0.38 10.53
CA SER A 240 14.37 -0.31 11.80
C SER A 240 13.78 0.81 12.65
N CYS A 241 13.23 0.44 13.80
CA CYS A 241 12.59 1.36 14.73
C CYS A 241 13.55 1.75 15.87
N PRO A 242 13.61 3.04 16.25
CA PRO A 242 14.42 3.49 17.36
C PRO A 242 13.73 3.15 18.69
N ALA A 243 14.49 3.26 19.77
CA ALA A 243 13.97 3.13 21.13
C ALA A 243 12.99 4.25 21.47
N ASN A 244 12.16 4.02 22.49
CA ASN A 244 11.29 5.03 23.12
C ASN A 244 10.16 5.57 22.24
N CYS A 245 9.78 4.90 21.15
CA CYS A 245 8.57 5.28 20.41
C CYS A 245 7.28 5.09 21.20
N LYS A 246 7.31 4.29 22.28
CA LYS A 246 6.16 4.08 23.18
C LYS A 246 5.78 5.36 23.95
N SER A 247 6.75 6.16 24.38
CA SER A 247 6.52 7.37 25.18
C SER A 247 6.13 8.59 24.34
N GLN A 248 6.16 8.46 23.01
CA GLN A 248 5.81 9.57 22.13
C GLN A 248 4.32 9.90 22.24
N PRO A 249 3.95 11.21 22.31
CA PRO A 249 2.55 11.63 22.39
C PRO A 249 1.70 11.11 21.22
N SER A 250 0.47 10.69 21.50
CA SER A 250 -0.43 10.12 20.48
C SER A 250 -0.81 11.10 19.38
N TYR A 251 -0.82 12.41 19.66
CA TYR A 251 -1.06 13.42 18.64
C TYR A 251 0.00 13.42 17.51
N TRP A 252 1.27 13.21 17.86
CA TRP A 252 2.36 13.11 16.86
C TRP A 252 2.59 11.69 16.36
N SER A 253 2.27 10.68 17.18
CA SER A 253 2.45 9.26 16.86
C SER A 253 1.14 8.50 17.08
N PRO A 254 0.14 8.70 16.21
CA PRO A 254 -1.16 8.05 16.38
C PRO A 254 -1.05 6.55 16.14
N VAL A 255 -1.84 5.77 16.86
CA VAL A 255 -2.03 4.34 16.61
C VAL A 255 -3.52 4.10 16.48
N ILE A 256 -3.99 3.79 15.28
CA ILE A 256 -5.42 3.66 15.00
C ILE A 256 -5.70 2.22 14.60
N GLY A 257 -6.50 1.52 15.41
CA GLY A 257 -6.85 0.13 15.20
C GLY A 257 -6.06 -0.90 16.02
N ASN A 258 -6.25 -2.17 15.67
CA ASN A 258 -5.75 -3.32 16.42
C ASN A 258 -5.52 -4.49 15.46
N ASN A 259 -4.32 -5.08 15.49
CA ASN A 259 -3.80 -6.08 14.55
C ASN A 259 -3.67 -5.60 13.10
N ILE A 260 -4.62 -4.80 12.62
CA ILE A 260 -4.56 -4.06 11.36
C ILE A 260 -4.77 -2.58 11.71
N TYR A 261 -3.84 -1.76 11.27
CA TYR A 261 -3.75 -0.34 11.60
C TYR A 261 -4.05 0.50 10.37
N ALA A 262 -4.60 1.70 10.56
CA ALA A 262 -4.72 2.67 9.47
C ALA A 262 -3.33 3.10 9.02
N ASP A 263 -3.10 3.29 7.72
CA ASP A 263 -1.80 3.63 7.12
C ASP A 263 -1.18 4.94 7.60
N ILE A 264 -1.99 5.84 8.16
CA ILE A 264 -1.57 7.06 8.88
C ILE A 264 -1.07 6.80 10.32
N SER A 265 -1.08 5.56 10.81
CA SER A 265 -0.55 5.24 12.14
C SER A 265 0.98 5.17 12.10
N SER A 266 1.62 5.55 13.22
CA SER A 266 3.07 5.38 13.40
C SER A 266 3.44 3.90 13.33
N ILE A 267 4.37 3.54 12.44
CA ILE A 267 4.83 2.15 12.25
C ILE A 267 5.43 1.60 13.56
N CYS A 268 6.36 2.35 14.16
CA CYS A 268 7.11 1.88 15.31
C CYS A 268 6.27 1.81 16.59
N LYS A 269 5.40 2.80 16.83
CA LYS A 269 4.51 2.77 17.99
C LYS A 269 3.40 1.72 17.82
N ALA A 270 2.88 1.53 16.60
CA ALA A 270 1.97 0.44 16.30
C ALA A 270 2.64 -0.94 16.45
N ALA A 271 3.94 -1.06 16.19
CA ALA A 271 4.71 -2.31 16.38
C ALA A 271 4.85 -2.67 17.86
N VAL A 272 5.11 -1.68 18.73
CA VAL A 272 5.07 -1.87 20.18
C VAL A 272 3.66 -2.26 20.64
N HIS A 273 2.63 -1.53 20.18
CA HIS A 273 1.23 -1.84 20.48
C HIS A 273 0.87 -3.28 20.06
N ALA A 274 1.30 -3.72 18.88
CA ALA A 274 1.08 -5.07 18.38
C ALA A 274 1.88 -6.15 19.13
N GLY A 275 2.87 -5.76 19.94
CA GLY A 275 3.79 -6.69 20.61
C GLY A 275 4.78 -7.34 19.63
N VAL A 276 5.00 -6.71 18.48
CA VAL A 276 5.89 -7.18 17.43
C VAL A 276 7.35 -6.83 17.75
N ILE A 277 7.56 -5.67 18.37
CA ILE A 277 8.84 -5.23 18.92
C ILE A 277 8.66 -4.79 20.37
N LYS A 278 9.76 -4.72 21.11
CA LYS A 278 9.82 -4.18 22.47
C LYS A 278 10.02 -2.64 22.42
N ALA A 279 10.00 -1.99 23.58
CA ALA A 279 10.09 -0.53 23.67
C ALA A 279 11.49 0.05 23.36
N ASP A 280 12.51 -0.80 23.34
CA ASP A 280 13.89 -0.54 22.91
C ASP A 280 14.05 -0.46 21.38
N GLY A 281 13.02 -0.82 20.62
CA GLY A 281 13.00 -0.73 19.17
C GLY A 281 13.35 -2.06 18.48
N GLY A 282 13.91 -1.97 17.28
CA GLY A 282 14.32 -3.12 16.47
C GLY A 282 13.62 -3.20 15.11
N PHE A 283 13.81 -4.32 14.43
CA PHE A 283 13.30 -4.52 13.06
C PHE A 283 11.85 -5.00 13.04
N VAL A 284 11.07 -4.43 12.13
CA VAL A 284 9.70 -4.83 11.85
C VAL A 284 9.46 -4.96 10.34
N ASP A 285 8.75 -6.02 9.96
CA ASP A 285 8.27 -6.19 8.59
C ASP A 285 6.83 -5.64 8.49
N VAL A 286 6.58 -4.86 7.44
CA VAL A 286 5.29 -4.17 7.20
C VAL A 286 4.63 -4.76 5.96
N LEU A 287 3.34 -5.08 6.07
CA LEU A 287 2.50 -5.46 4.93
C LEU A 287 1.43 -4.38 4.72
N PRO A 288 1.50 -3.60 3.63
CA PRO A 288 0.45 -2.67 3.27
C PRO A 288 -0.74 -3.45 2.71
N LEU A 289 -1.95 -3.01 3.05
CA LEU A 289 -3.20 -3.68 2.79
C LEU A 289 -4.24 -2.66 2.28
N GLU A 290 -5.30 -3.16 1.67
CA GLU A 290 -6.45 -2.32 1.34
C GLU A 290 -7.07 -1.68 2.58
N ARG A 291 -7.75 -0.56 2.36
CA ARG A 291 -8.44 0.19 3.41
C ARG A 291 -9.46 -0.66 4.16
N ARG A 292 -9.58 -0.43 5.47
CA ARG A 292 -10.71 -0.92 6.26
C ARG A 292 -11.74 0.18 6.46
N ARG A 293 -13.01 -0.20 6.53
CA ARG A 293 -14.12 0.74 6.77
C ARG A 293 -14.13 1.26 8.21
N SER A 294 -13.64 0.46 9.15
CA SER A 294 -13.58 0.81 10.56
C SER A 294 -12.42 0.11 11.26
N TYR A 295 -11.94 0.74 12.32
CA TYR A 295 -10.88 0.30 13.20
C TYR A 295 -11.37 0.33 14.64
N THR A 296 -11.00 -0.68 15.40
CA THR A 296 -11.28 -0.77 16.84
C THR A 296 -10.00 -0.54 17.61
N GLY A 297 -9.98 0.49 18.44
CA GLY A 297 -8.91 0.82 19.36
C GLY A 297 -8.97 -0.02 20.64
N VAL A 298 -7.81 -0.37 21.18
CA VAL A 298 -7.64 -1.15 22.42
C VAL A 298 -6.39 -0.70 23.17
N LEU A 299 -6.34 -0.93 24.47
CA LEU A 299 -5.10 -0.83 25.24
C LEU A 299 -4.33 -2.15 25.12
N LYS A 300 -3.16 -2.15 24.48
CA LYS A 300 -2.26 -3.31 24.42
C LYS A 300 -0.81 -2.88 24.59
N ASN A 301 -0.04 -3.69 25.31
CA ASN A 301 1.40 -3.49 25.54
C ASN A 301 1.73 -2.08 26.10
N GLY A 302 0.78 -1.48 26.83
CA GLY A 302 0.88 -0.13 27.38
C GLY A 302 0.83 1.00 26.35
N VAL A 303 0.27 0.74 25.16
CA VAL A 303 -0.08 1.76 24.16
C VAL A 303 -1.61 1.72 23.99
N GLN A 304 -2.25 2.88 24.06
CA GLN A 304 -3.68 2.99 23.75
C GLN A 304 -3.82 3.28 22.26
N SER A 305 -4.55 2.43 21.54
CA SER A 305 -4.95 2.73 20.15
C SER A 305 -6.36 3.31 20.07
N GLU A 306 -6.61 4.05 19.01
CA GLU A 306 -7.87 4.76 18.76
C GLU A 306 -8.80 3.95 17.84
N SER A 307 -10.10 4.09 18.09
CA SER A 307 -11.14 3.61 17.17
C SER A 307 -11.46 4.71 16.16
N LYS A 308 -11.56 4.36 14.88
CA LYS A 308 -11.92 5.32 13.82
C LYS A 308 -12.72 4.63 12.72
N SER A 309 -13.75 5.29 12.22
CA SER A 309 -14.56 4.84 11.08
C SER A 309 -14.39 5.79 9.91
N ASN A 310 -14.71 5.33 8.70
CA ASN A 310 -14.70 6.13 7.46
C ASN A 310 -13.34 6.82 7.19
N THR A 311 -12.24 6.14 7.49
CA THR A 311 -10.91 6.64 7.15
C THR A 311 -10.68 6.56 5.64
N GLU A 312 -10.12 7.63 5.09
CA GLU A 312 -9.41 7.61 3.82
C GLU A 312 -8.03 6.94 4.01
N GLY A 313 -7.40 6.50 2.93
CA GLY A 313 -6.11 5.78 2.98
C GLY A 313 -6.24 4.26 3.11
N GLY A 314 -5.12 3.56 3.01
CA GLY A 314 -4.98 2.12 3.14
C GLY A 314 -4.98 1.63 4.59
N SER A 315 -4.52 0.39 4.77
CA SER A 315 -4.25 -0.17 6.09
C SER A 315 -2.94 -0.95 6.06
N PHE A 316 -2.45 -1.39 7.21
CA PHE A 316 -1.29 -2.26 7.26
C PHE A 316 -1.33 -3.24 8.42
N ARG A 317 -0.53 -4.29 8.28
CA ARG A 317 -0.25 -5.27 9.33
C ARG A 317 1.26 -5.37 9.55
N LEU A 318 1.64 -5.55 10.81
CA LEU A 318 3.02 -5.66 11.24
C LEU A 318 3.37 -7.11 11.57
N PHE A 319 4.62 -7.48 11.33
CA PHE A 319 5.15 -8.82 11.53
C PHE A 319 6.51 -8.76 12.21
N ALA A 320 6.74 -9.70 13.13
CA ALA A 320 8.02 -9.81 13.79
C ALA A 320 9.10 -10.22 12.80
N VAL A 321 10.34 -9.85 13.11
CA VAL A 321 11.52 -10.31 12.39
C VAL A 321 12.25 -11.30 13.28
N LYS A 322 12.52 -12.50 12.76
CA LYS A 322 13.44 -13.44 13.45
C LYS A 322 14.84 -12.89 13.32
N MET A 323 15.44 -12.56 14.46
CA MET A 323 16.89 -12.38 14.60
C MET A 323 17.59 -13.72 14.36
#